data_AF-A0A1F3VB29-F1
#
_entry.id   AF-A0A1F3VB29-F1
#
_cell.length_a   1.000
_cell.length_b   1.000
_cell.length_c   1.000
_cell.angle_alpha   90.00
_cell.angle_beta   90.00
_cell.angle_gamma   90.00
#
_symmetry.space_group_name_H-M   'P 1'
#
loop_
_entity.id
_entity.type
_entity.pdbx_description
1 polymer ?
#
loop_
_entity_poly.entity_id
_entity_poly.type
_entity_poly.pdbx_seq_one_letter_code
_entity_poly.pdbx_strand_id
1 'polypeptide(L)'
;MKIRSLIPLTLLGILFLSACSSEPAAPPAPLIERNPEVRKYIDVLTELVDEYCTLVEKTIEQAAEMDKNAEGDDLSSFLNGMDMLSGVATSLIKIKNLSGEINAMEAKKAEFQKNLSPEDFKEFLALYTNTLTRFYELAKKAEELDK
;
A
#
# COMPACT_ATOMS: atom_id res chain seq x y z
N MET A 1 12.94 65.87 24.96
CA MET A 1 13.06 64.67 24.11
C MET A 1 13.43 63.48 24.98
N LYS A 2 12.46 62.59 25.27
CA LYS A 2 12.64 61.16 25.61
C LYS A 2 11.26 60.50 25.52
N ILE A 3 11.20 59.44 24.74
CA ILE A 3 10.01 58.80 24.19
C ILE A 3 9.64 57.59 25.07
N ARG A 4 8.34 57.48 25.37
CA ARG A 4 7.48 56.29 25.59
C ARG A 4 8.07 55.04 26.30
N SER A 5 7.32 54.57 27.31
CA SER A 5 6.78 53.20 27.25
C SER A 5 5.53 53.09 28.14
N LEU A 6 4.37 53.22 27.50
CA LEU A 6 3.07 52.79 27.99
C LEU A 6 2.86 51.38 27.41
N ILE A 7 2.96 50.34 28.23
CA ILE A 7 2.34 49.04 27.93
C ILE A 7 1.42 48.72 29.11
N PRO A 8 0.09 48.87 28.96
CA PRO A 8 -0.86 48.55 30.00
C PRO A 8 -1.07 47.03 30.04
N LEU A 9 -1.06 46.45 31.23
CA LEU A 9 -2.17 45.69 31.81
C LEU A 9 -3.12 44.91 30.85
N THR A 10 -2.60 44.11 29.90
CA THR A 10 -3.43 43.26 29.00
C THR A 10 -3.07 41.77 29.07
N LEU A 11 -2.29 41.35 30.07
CA LEU A 11 -1.86 39.95 30.23
C LEU A 11 -2.64 39.16 31.30
N LEU A 12 -3.64 39.76 31.94
CA LEU A 12 -4.41 39.14 33.05
C LEU A 12 -5.92 39.04 32.76
N GLY A 13 -6.30 38.86 31.49
CA GLY A 13 -7.70 38.88 31.05
C GLY A 13 -8.08 37.82 30.01
N ILE A 14 -7.28 36.76 29.84
CA ILE A 14 -7.66 35.58 29.04
C ILE A 14 -7.39 34.31 29.87
N LEU A 15 -7.95 34.32 31.08
CA LEU A 15 -8.44 33.13 31.74
C LEU A 15 -9.96 33.24 31.62
N PHE A 16 -10.65 32.15 31.26
CA PHE A 16 -12.10 32.03 31.09
C PHE A 16 -12.70 32.50 29.76
N LEU A 17 -12.46 31.76 28.68
CA LEU A 17 -13.53 31.50 27.71
C LEU A 17 -13.30 30.13 27.05
N SER A 18 -14.20 29.22 27.40
CA SER A 18 -14.50 27.98 26.68
C SER A 18 -13.50 26.83 26.84
N ALA A 19 -13.41 26.31 28.06
CA ALA A 19 -13.42 24.86 28.21
C ALA A 19 -14.80 24.33 27.77
N CYS A 20 -15.06 24.33 26.46
CA CYS A 20 -16.06 23.44 25.90
C CYS A 20 -15.52 22.04 26.12
N SER A 21 -15.99 21.39 27.17
CA SER A 21 -15.92 19.95 27.36
C SER A 21 -16.78 19.27 26.30
N SER A 22 -16.43 19.44 25.02
CA SER A 22 -16.76 18.44 24.02
C SER A 22 -15.83 17.27 24.31
N GLU A 23 -16.38 16.16 24.82
CA GLU A 23 -15.73 14.86 24.65
C GLU A 23 -15.15 14.82 23.22
N PRO A 24 -13.91 14.36 23.01
CA PRO A 24 -13.41 14.21 21.66
C PRO A 24 -14.43 13.36 20.92
N ALA A 25 -15.08 13.98 19.92
CA ALA A 25 -16.07 13.29 19.11
C ALA A 25 -15.45 11.97 18.68
N ALA A 26 -16.18 10.86 18.90
CA ALA A 26 -15.67 9.54 18.57
C ALA A 26 -15.06 9.59 17.16
N PRO A 27 -13.85 9.03 16.98
CA PRO A 27 -13.19 9.12 15.68
C PRO A 27 -14.14 8.60 14.61
N PRO A 28 -14.19 9.24 13.44
CA PRO A 28 -15.03 8.76 12.35
C PRO A 28 -14.69 7.30 12.05
N ALA A 29 -15.70 6.50 11.71
CA ALA A 29 -15.49 5.11 11.27
C ALA A 29 -14.40 5.06 10.18
N PRO A 30 -13.58 4.00 10.07
CA PRO A 30 -12.48 3.90 9.10
C PRO A 30 -12.89 4.30 7.67
N LEU A 31 -11.98 4.92 6.92
CA LEU A 31 -12.27 5.40 5.56
C LEU A 31 -12.67 4.25 4.64
N ILE A 32 -12.05 3.08 4.79
CA ILE A 32 -12.38 1.85 4.04
C ILE A 32 -13.80 1.36 4.34
N GLU A 33 -14.35 1.66 5.52
CA GLU A 33 -15.73 1.27 5.88
C GLU A 33 -16.77 2.26 5.37
N ARG A 34 -16.44 3.55 5.36
CA ARG A 34 -17.39 4.61 4.99
C ARG A 34 -17.33 5.04 3.52
N ASN A 35 -16.29 4.69 2.78
CA ASN A 35 -16.14 5.04 1.37
C ASN A 35 -15.89 3.78 0.50
N PRO A 36 -16.91 3.32 -0.25
CA PRO A 36 -16.81 2.10 -1.07
C PRO A 36 -15.83 2.25 -2.25
N GLU A 37 -15.62 3.46 -2.78
CA GLU A 37 -14.61 3.69 -3.84
C GLU A 37 -13.19 3.55 -3.26
N VAL A 38 -12.95 4.03 -2.03
CA VAL A 38 -11.66 3.83 -1.35
C VAL A 38 -11.44 2.36 -1.02
N ARG A 39 -12.46 1.65 -0.54
CA ARG A 39 -12.37 0.20 -0.31
C ARG A 39 -11.96 -0.53 -1.58
N LYS A 40 -12.69 -0.28 -2.69
CA LYS A 40 -12.38 -0.89 -3.98
C LYS A 40 -10.95 -0.57 -4.43
N TYR A 41 -10.50 0.68 -4.28
CA TYR A 41 -9.12 1.06 -4.63
C TYR A 41 -8.09 0.26 -3.83
N ILE A 42 -8.28 0.13 -2.52
CA ILE A 42 -7.39 -0.64 -1.65
C ILE A 42 -7.41 -2.14 -1.99
N ASP A 43 -8.59 -2.71 -2.29
CA ASP A 43 -8.71 -4.11 -2.65
C ASP A 43 -7.94 -4.42 -3.95
N VAL A 44 -8.12 -3.59 -4.99
CA VAL A 44 -7.41 -3.76 -6.28
C VAL A 44 -5.90 -3.52 -6.12
N LEU A 45 -5.48 -2.54 -5.32
CA LEU A 45 -4.07 -2.29 -5.04
C LEU A 45 -3.44 -3.46 -4.29
N THR A 46 -4.15 -4.04 -3.33
CA THR A 46 -3.71 -5.24 -2.61
C THR A 46 -3.56 -6.40 -3.59
N GLU A 47 -4.58 -6.66 -4.42
CA GLU A 47 -4.51 -7.74 -5.40
C GLU A 47 -3.36 -7.55 -6.42
N LEU A 48 -3.07 -6.31 -6.80
CA LEU A 48 -1.93 -6.00 -7.67
C LEU A 48 -0.59 -6.36 -7.02
N VAL A 49 -0.40 -5.95 -5.77
CA VAL A 49 0.80 -6.29 -4.98
C VAL A 49 0.93 -7.82 -4.85
N ASP A 50 -0.17 -8.51 -4.55
CA ASP A 50 -0.21 -9.97 -4.40
C ASP A 50 0.22 -10.68 -5.68
N GLU A 51 -0.23 -10.20 -6.83
CA GLU A 51 0.13 -10.80 -8.11
C GLU A 51 1.60 -10.55 -8.46
N TYR A 52 2.16 -9.38 -8.12
CA TYR A 52 3.60 -9.13 -8.23
C TYR A 52 4.42 -10.06 -7.34
N CYS A 53 4.03 -10.23 -6.08
CA CYS A 53 4.68 -11.16 -5.16
C CYS A 53 4.61 -12.60 -5.69
N THR A 54 3.43 -13.02 -6.15
CA THR A 54 3.20 -14.36 -6.71
C THR A 54 4.05 -14.61 -7.96
N LEU A 55 4.18 -13.62 -8.84
CA LEU A 55 5.02 -13.71 -10.03
C LEU A 55 6.48 -13.98 -9.64
N VAL A 56 7.01 -13.21 -8.69
CA VAL A 56 8.39 -13.35 -8.23
C VAL A 56 8.60 -14.69 -7.54
N GLU A 57 7.71 -15.10 -6.63
CA GLU A 57 7.79 -16.41 -5.96
C GLU A 57 7.82 -17.56 -6.96
N LYS A 58 6.88 -17.58 -7.91
CA LYS A 58 6.83 -18.62 -8.94
C LYS A 58 8.11 -18.65 -9.77
N THR A 59 8.62 -17.48 -10.14
CA THR A 59 9.84 -17.38 -10.95
C THR A 59 11.03 -17.96 -10.20
N ILE A 60 11.18 -17.66 -8.92
CA ILE A 60 12.28 -18.18 -8.10
C ILE A 60 12.11 -19.70 -7.86
N GLU A 61 10.91 -20.15 -7.52
CA GLU A 61 10.63 -21.58 -7.28
C GLU A 61 10.86 -22.42 -8.54
N GLN A 62 10.38 -21.95 -9.70
CA GLN A 62 10.58 -22.64 -10.98
C GLN A 62 12.04 -22.63 -11.42
N ALA A 63 12.78 -21.54 -11.19
CA ALA A 63 14.22 -21.51 -11.45
C ALA A 63 14.96 -22.55 -10.59
N ALA A 64 14.64 -22.65 -9.29
CA ALA A 64 15.23 -23.65 -8.40
C ALA A 64 14.85 -25.09 -8.78
N GLU A 65 13.64 -25.33 -9.28
CA GLU A 65 13.23 -26.63 -9.82
C GLU A 65 13.97 -26.99 -11.12
N MET A 66 14.18 -26.02 -12.01
CA MET A 66 14.95 -26.22 -13.23
C MET A 66 16.41 -26.59 -12.93
N ASP A 67 17.03 -25.93 -11.95
CA ASP A 67 18.41 -26.26 -11.53
C ASP A 67 18.51 -27.67 -10.91
N LYS A 68 17.52 -28.09 -10.11
CA LYS A 68 17.47 -29.45 -9.54
C LYS A 68 17.27 -30.53 -10.60
N ASN A 69 16.53 -30.21 -11.66
CA ASN A 69 16.19 -31.12 -12.74
C ASN A 69 17.13 -30.96 -13.96
N ALA A 70 18.22 -30.20 -13.84
CA ALA A 70 19.17 -29.94 -14.92
C ALA A 70 19.90 -31.20 -15.43
N GLU A 71 19.85 -32.31 -14.68
CA GLU A 71 20.33 -33.63 -15.11
C GLU A 71 19.28 -34.47 -15.87
N GLY A 72 18.07 -33.94 -16.08
CA GLY A 72 16.98 -34.59 -16.83
C GLY A 72 17.10 -34.51 -18.36
N ASP A 73 16.26 -35.28 -19.06
CA ASP A 73 16.12 -35.26 -20.53
C ASP A 73 15.72 -33.86 -21.03
N ASP A 74 16.32 -33.41 -22.15
CA ASP A 74 16.04 -32.15 -22.87
C ASP A 74 14.53 -31.84 -23.00
N LEU A 75 13.68 -32.85 -23.20
CA LEU A 75 12.23 -32.67 -23.31
C LEU A 75 11.61 -32.18 -21.99
N SER A 76 12.07 -32.69 -20.85
CA SER A 76 11.59 -32.27 -19.52
C SER A 76 11.99 -30.84 -19.19
N SER A 77 13.23 -30.46 -19.53
CA SER A 77 13.73 -29.09 -19.34
C SER A 77 12.96 -28.08 -20.21
N PHE A 78 12.65 -28.46 -21.46
CA PHE A 78 11.82 -27.65 -22.36
C PHE A 78 10.38 -27.46 -21.83
N LEU A 79 9.72 -28.52 -21.37
CA LEU A 79 8.36 -28.43 -20.83
C LEU A 79 8.31 -27.55 -19.56
N ASN A 80 9.28 -27.70 -18.66
CA ASN A 80 9.39 -26.86 -17.47
C ASN A 80 9.56 -25.37 -17.84
N GLY A 81 10.39 -25.07 -18.85
CA GLY A 81 10.56 -23.71 -19.37
C GLY A 81 9.28 -23.12 -19.98
N MET A 82 8.49 -23.93 -20.68
CA MET A 82 7.19 -23.53 -21.24
C MET A 82 6.16 -23.25 -20.14
N ASP A 83 6.12 -24.07 -19.09
CA ASP A 83 5.24 -23.87 -17.94
C ASP A 83 5.61 -22.59 -17.16
N MET A 84 6.90 -22.31 -17.00
CA MET A 84 7.38 -21.04 -16.43
C MET A 84 6.95 -19.84 -17.29
N LEU A 85 7.16 -19.90 -18.61
CA LEU A 85 6.75 -18.84 -19.52
C LEU A 85 5.24 -18.59 -19.48
N SER A 86 4.45 -19.66 -19.44
CA SER A 86 2.98 -19.57 -19.33
C SER A 86 2.55 -18.91 -18.02
N GLY A 87 3.13 -19.34 -16.89
CA GLY A 87 2.88 -18.77 -15.58
C GLY A 87 3.20 -17.26 -15.52
N VAL A 88 4.37 -16.87 -16.02
CA VAL A 88 4.78 -15.46 -16.12
C VAL A 88 3.81 -14.67 -16.99
N ALA A 89 3.46 -15.18 -18.18
CA ALA A 89 2.54 -14.50 -19.09
C ALA A 89 1.16 -14.27 -18.47
N THR A 90 0.60 -15.27 -17.78
CA THR A 90 -0.68 -15.16 -17.08
C THR A 90 -0.64 -14.08 -15.99
N SER A 91 0.39 -14.08 -15.15
CA SER A 91 0.55 -13.05 -14.10
C SER A 91 0.73 -11.65 -14.69
N LEU A 92 1.50 -11.49 -15.78
CA LEU A 92 1.65 -10.20 -16.47
C LEU A 92 0.33 -9.66 -17.04
N ILE A 93 -0.53 -10.54 -17.59
CA ILE A 93 -1.86 -10.14 -18.05
C ILE A 93 -2.71 -9.63 -16.88
N LYS A 94 -2.68 -10.34 -15.75
CA LYS A 94 -3.45 -9.95 -14.56
C LYS A 94 -2.94 -8.64 -13.95
N ILE A 95 -1.62 -8.47 -13.82
CA ILE A 95 -0.97 -7.22 -13.41
C ILE A 95 -1.39 -6.06 -14.32
N LYS A 96 -1.38 -6.26 -15.64
CA LYS A 96 -1.81 -5.24 -16.60
C LYS A 96 -3.27 -4.83 -16.39
N ASN A 97 -4.17 -5.80 -16.18
CA ASN A 97 -5.59 -5.52 -15.96
C ASN A 97 -5.80 -4.72 -14.66
N LEU A 98 -5.23 -5.20 -13.55
CA LEU A 98 -5.30 -4.53 -12.25
C LEU A 98 -4.71 -3.11 -12.30
N SER A 99 -3.57 -2.93 -12.99
CA SER A 99 -2.96 -1.61 -13.19
C SER A 99 -3.87 -0.68 -13.99
N GLY A 100 -4.58 -1.20 -15.00
CA GLY A 100 -5.60 -0.46 -15.74
C GLY A 100 -6.75 0.00 -14.86
N GLU A 101 -7.21 -0.86 -13.95
CA GLU A 101 -8.26 -0.52 -12.98
C GLU A 101 -7.80 0.56 -11.99
N ILE A 102 -6.58 0.47 -11.46
CA ILE A 102 -6.01 1.51 -10.60
C ILE A 102 -5.96 2.85 -11.33
N ASN A 103 -5.46 2.89 -12.57
CA ASN A 103 -5.38 4.12 -13.35
C ASN A 103 -6.77 4.74 -13.59
N ALA A 104 -7.79 3.91 -13.86
CA ALA A 104 -9.17 4.38 -14.02
C ALA A 104 -9.75 4.94 -12.71
N MET A 105 -9.38 4.38 -11.56
CA MET A 105 -9.79 4.88 -10.24
C MET A 105 -9.00 6.14 -9.83
N GLU A 106 -7.73 6.26 -10.20
CA GLU A 106 -6.92 7.45 -9.94
C GLU A 106 -7.45 8.69 -10.67
N ALA A 107 -8.08 8.52 -11.83
CA ALA A 107 -8.79 9.61 -12.51
C ALA A 107 -9.91 10.24 -11.64
N LYS A 108 -10.42 9.51 -10.65
CA LYS A 108 -11.42 9.96 -9.69
C LYS A 108 -10.84 10.44 -8.34
N LYS A 109 -9.53 10.34 -8.14
CA LYS A 109 -8.80 10.63 -6.88
C LYS A 109 -9.11 11.99 -6.28
N ALA A 110 -9.34 13.00 -7.13
CA ALA A 110 -9.67 14.36 -6.72
C ALA A 110 -10.99 14.47 -5.94
N GLU A 111 -11.90 13.49 -6.06
CA GLU A 111 -13.17 13.46 -5.32
C GLU A 111 -12.99 12.95 -3.88
N PHE A 112 -12.09 11.99 -3.65
CA PHE A 112 -11.89 11.37 -2.33
C PHE A 112 -10.92 12.15 -1.45
N GLN A 113 -9.98 12.89 -2.04
CA GLN A 113 -8.97 13.64 -1.30
C GLN A 113 -9.50 14.89 -0.59
N LYS A 114 -10.68 15.39 -0.98
CA LYS A 114 -11.23 16.65 -0.46
C LYS A 114 -11.63 16.60 1.02
N ASN A 115 -11.86 15.41 1.57
CA ASN A 115 -12.43 15.22 2.91
C ASN A 115 -11.62 14.22 3.76
N LEU A 116 -10.30 14.14 3.56
CA LEU A 116 -9.45 13.26 4.37
C LEU A 116 -9.13 13.89 5.73
N SER A 117 -9.37 13.12 6.78
CA SER A 117 -8.97 13.42 8.15
C SER A 117 -7.55 12.89 8.45
N PRO A 118 -6.88 13.37 9.51
CA PRO A 118 -5.60 12.82 9.95
C PRO A 118 -5.65 11.32 10.28
N GLU A 119 -6.78 10.84 10.80
CA GLU A 119 -7.02 9.43 11.10
C GLU A 119 -7.05 8.57 9.84
N ASP A 120 -7.58 9.07 8.73
CA ASP A 120 -7.56 8.37 7.44
C ASP A 120 -6.13 8.23 6.92
N PHE A 121 -5.29 9.24 7.15
CA PHE A 121 -3.90 9.18 6.76
C PHE A 121 -3.13 8.10 7.54
N LYS A 122 -3.45 7.90 8.84
CA LYS A 122 -2.88 6.80 9.63
C LYS A 122 -3.32 5.44 9.11
N GLU A 123 -4.58 5.31 8.71
CA GLU A 123 -5.12 4.09 8.08
C GLU A 123 -4.38 3.78 6.76
N PHE A 124 -4.18 4.78 5.90
CA PHE A 124 -3.38 4.61 4.68
C PHE A 124 -1.94 4.20 4.98
N LEU A 125 -1.27 4.84 5.95
CA LEU A 125 0.09 4.49 6.35
C LEU A 125 0.20 3.03 6.82
N ALA A 126 -0.79 2.52 7.56
CA ALA A 126 -0.82 1.13 8.00
C ALA A 126 -0.92 0.17 6.80
N LEU A 127 -1.78 0.47 5.82
CA LEU A 127 -1.90 -0.32 4.58
C LEU A 127 -0.60 -0.33 3.79
N TYR A 128 0.03 0.84 3.60
CA TYR A 128 1.33 0.93 2.92
C TYR A 128 2.42 0.15 3.65
N THR A 129 2.42 0.18 4.99
CA THR A 129 3.39 -0.57 5.79
C THR A 129 3.24 -2.08 5.57
N ASN A 130 2.01 -2.60 5.58
CA ASN A 130 1.76 -4.02 5.30
C ASN A 130 2.26 -4.43 3.91
N THR A 131 2.04 -3.60 2.90
CA THR A 131 2.56 -3.83 1.55
C THR A 131 4.09 -3.90 1.54
N LEU A 132 4.78 -2.99 2.24
CA LEU A 132 6.24 -3.00 2.34
C LEU A 132 6.75 -4.24 3.11
N THR A 133 6.06 -4.67 4.16
CA THR A 133 6.40 -5.89 4.88
C THR A 133 6.38 -7.11 3.97
N ARG A 134 5.38 -7.25 3.09
CA ARG A 134 5.31 -8.37 2.15
C ARG A 134 6.46 -8.36 1.13
N PHE A 135 6.83 -7.20 0.61
CA PHE A 135 8.03 -7.09 -0.25
C PHE A 135 9.31 -7.48 0.49
N TYR A 136 9.43 -7.10 1.76
CA TYR A 136 10.58 -7.48 2.59
C TYR A 136 10.64 -8.99 2.84
N GLU A 137 9.51 -9.63 3.18
CA GLU A 137 9.41 -11.08 3.36
C GLU A 137 9.78 -11.85 2.09
N LEU A 138 9.31 -11.36 0.94
CA LEU A 138 9.64 -11.91 -0.37
C LEU A 138 11.14 -11.82 -0.68
N ALA A 139 11.75 -10.65 -0.42
CA ALA A 139 13.18 -10.44 -0.61
C ALA A 139 14.00 -11.38 0.28
N LYS A 140 13.58 -11.58 1.53
CA LYS A 140 14.21 -12.52 2.45
C LYS A 140 14.09 -13.98 1.96
N LYS A 141 12.91 -14.38 1.47
CA LYS A 141 12.70 -15.72 0.87
C LYS A 141 13.62 -15.92 -0.35
N ALA A 142 13.80 -14.89 -1.18
CA ALA A 142 14.73 -14.93 -2.29
C ALA A 142 16.19 -15.10 -1.84
N GLU A 143 16.64 -14.36 -0.82
CA GLU A 143 17.98 -14.52 -0.22
C GLU A 143 18.21 -15.90 0.41
N GLU A 144 17.16 -16.52 0.95
CA GLU A 144 17.25 -17.88 1.52
C GLU A 144 17.38 -18.96 0.44
N LEU A 145 16.86 -18.72 -0.76
CA LEU A 145 16.94 -19.65 -1.90
C LEU A 145 18.27 -19.53 -2.67
N ASP A 146 19.01 -18.44 -2.51
CA ASP A 146 20.35 -18.22 -3.07
C ASP A 146 21.50 -18.83 -2.22
N LYS A 147 21.19 -19.31 -1.01
CA LYS A 147 22.16 -19.94 -0.07
C LYS A 147 22.18 -21.45 -0.14
#